data_AF-A0A7K0HML4-F1
#
_entry.id   AF-A0A7K0HML4-F1
#
_cell.length_a   1.000
_cell.length_b   1.000
_cell.length_c   1.000
_cell.angle_alpha   90.00
_cell.angle_beta   90.00
_cell.angle_gamma   90.00
#
_symmetry.space_group_name_H-M   'P 1'
#
loop_
_entity.id
_entity.type
_entity.pdbx_description
1 polymer ?
#
loop_
_entity_poly.entity_id
_entity_poly.type
_entity_poly.pdbx_seq_one_letter_code
_entity_poly.pdbx_strand_id
1 'polypeptide(L)'
;MRYLKIMGIFTSILSLLSCGHGNKRVTQNDGINSNIPVAARITIDKLPDVLRNVQAGNTDYDFIGICSNGVDCIYFVLENGKFYIDFEAMGKEQLPYIDTLKQFAKEHNYPIVETTYNNTPVDYEHLKYAPVLSLKVHADIDSIVKVGSQIEHTIFRNNERTVYEIVP
;
A
#
# COMPACT_ATOMS: atom_id res chain seq x y z
N MET A 1 21.24 -27.38 14.90
CA MET A 1 19.93 -28.06 14.78
C MET A 1 18.89 -27.09 15.37
N ARG A 2 18.16 -26.39 14.50
CA ARG A 2 16.78 -26.70 14.04
C ARG A 2 15.71 -26.28 15.06
N TYR A 3 15.04 -25.16 14.78
CA TYR A 3 13.59 -24.96 14.95
C TYR A 3 13.16 -23.92 13.90
N LEU A 4 12.72 -24.36 12.72
CA LEU A 4 11.34 -24.63 12.29
C LEU A 4 10.64 -23.36 11.75
N LYS A 5 10.57 -23.30 10.41
CA LYS A 5 9.81 -22.32 9.61
C LYS A 5 8.31 -22.48 9.90
N ILE A 6 7.60 -21.36 10.09
CA ILE A 6 6.14 -21.32 9.99
C ILE A 6 5.79 -20.48 8.76
N MET A 7 5.28 -21.15 7.73
CA MET A 7 4.50 -20.56 6.66
C MET A 7 3.01 -20.73 7.04
N GLY A 8 2.21 -19.67 6.89
CA GLY A 8 0.75 -19.69 6.95
C GLY A 8 0.22 -18.45 6.24
N ILE A 9 0.00 -18.50 4.93
CA ILE A 9 -1.32 -18.56 4.26
C ILE A 9 -2.20 -17.36 4.63
N PHE A 10 -2.10 -16.29 3.83
CA PHE A 10 -3.12 -15.23 3.76
C PHE A 10 -4.10 -15.58 2.64
N THR A 11 -5.33 -15.97 3.00
CA THR A 11 -6.45 -16.06 2.08
C THR A 11 -7.47 -14.99 2.47
N SER A 12 -7.35 -13.81 1.89
CA SER A 12 -8.38 -12.77 1.98
C SER A 12 -9.49 -13.08 0.98
N ILE A 13 -10.60 -13.61 1.48
CA ILE A 13 -11.85 -13.80 0.73
C ILE A 13 -12.56 -12.45 0.62
N LEU A 14 -12.42 -11.80 -0.54
CA LEU A 14 -13.21 -10.63 -0.91
C LEU A 14 -14.63 -11.09 -1.29
N SER A 15 -15.57 -10.99 -0.36
CA SER A 15 -16.97 -11.32 -0.60
C SER A 15 -17.65 -10.19 -1.37
N LEU A 16 -17.90 -10.41 -2.67
CA LEU A 16 -18.76 -9.56 -3.50
C LEU A 16 -20.22 -9.76 -3.08
N LEU A 17 -20.80 -8.78 -2.38
CA LEU A 17 -22.24 -8.73 -2.15
C LEU A 17 -22.93 -7.98 -3.31
N SER A 18 -23.58 -8.80 -4.14
CA SER A 18 -24.60 -8.44 -5.11
C SER A 18 -25.77 -7.69 -4.46
N CYS A 19 -26.07 -6.47 -4.90
CA CYS A 19 -27.28 -5.73 -4.52
C CYS A 19 -28.47 -6.13 -5.40
N GLY A 20 -29.38 -6.92 -4.85
CA GLY A 20 -30.70 -7.18 -5.41
C GLY A 20 -31.68 -6.03 -5.13
N HIS A 21 -32.38 -5.60 -6.17
CA HIS A 21 -33.46 -4.60 -6.16
C HIS A 21 -34.63 -5.02 -5.25
N GLY A 22 -35.02 -4.16 -4.30
CA GLY A 22 -36.22 -4.34 -3.47
C GLY A 22 -36.69 -3.01 -2.86
N ASN A 23 -37.70 -2.41 -3.47
CA ASN A 23 -38.26 -1.12 -3.10
C ASN A 23 -39.20 -1.26 -1.87
N LYS A 24 -38.78 -0.78 -0.69
CA LYS A 24 -39.70 -0.45 0.43
C LYS A 24 -39.21 0.81 1.14
N ARG A 25 -39.97 1.89 1.00
CA ARG A 25 -39.82 3.11 1.82
C ARG A 25 -40.26 2.80 3.25
N VAL A 26 -39.34 2.93 4.20
CA VAL A 26 -39.63 3.18 5.61
C VAL A 26 -38.64 4.25 6.07
N THR A 27 -39.16 5.45 6.33
CA THR A 27 -38.48 6.45 7.17
C THR A 27 -38.54 5.97 8.61
N GLN A 28 -37.40 5.62 9.18
CA GLN A 28 -37.15 5.71 10.62
C GLN A 28 -35.69 6.11 10.83
N ASN A 29 -35.56 7.30 11.42
CA ASN A 29 -34.34 7.89 11.90
C ASN A 29 -34.07 7.21 13.25
N ASP A 30 -33.09 6.32 13.32
CA ASP A 30 -32.48 5.87 14.58
C ASP A 30 -31.06 5.41 14.29
N GLY A 31 -30.13 5.92 15.09
CA GLY A 31 -28.70 5.84 14.88
C GLY A 31 -28.18 4.42 14.79
N ILE A 32 -27.79 4.02 13.59
CA ILE A 32 -26.83 2.93 13.40
C ILE A 32 -25.49 3.62 13.20
N ASN A 33 -24.71 3.70 14.29
CA ASN A 33 -23.29 3.97 14.20
C ASN A 33 -22.68 2.73 13.53
N SER A 34 -22.75 2.68 12.20
CA SER A 34 -22.03 1.69 11.42
C SER A 34 -20.56 2.11 11.53
N ASN A 35 -19.88 1.62 12.56
CA ASN A 35 -18.42 1.62 12.66
C ASN A 35 -17.87 0.66 11.61
N ILE A 36 -18.13 0.96 10.33
CA ILE A 36 -17.26 0.55 9.25
C ILE A 36 -15.94 1.25 9.57
N PRO A 37 -14.82 0.54 9.74
CA PRO A 37 -13.53 1.18 9.85
C PRO A 37 -13.32 1.98 8.56
N VAL A 38 -13.56 3.27 8.62
CA VAL A 38 -13.26 4.15 7.50
C VAL A 38 -11.74 4.20 7.45
N ALA A 39 -11.15 3.68 6.37
CA ALA A 39 -9.72 3.82 6.14
C ALA A 39 -9.34 5.29 6.33
N ALA A 40 -8.32 5.57 7.13
CA ALA A 40 -7.92 6.95 7.38
C ALA A 40 -7.55 7.58 6.04
N ARG A 41 -8.12 8.77 5.75
CA ARG A 41 -7.85 9.50 4.51
C ARG A 41 -6.97 10.69 4.80
N ILE A 42 -5.88 10.81 4.06
CA ILE A 42 -4.88 11.85 4.28
C ILE A 42 -4.46 12.53 2.96
N THR A 43 -3.99 13.76 3.08
CA THR A 43 -3.09 14.37 2.09
C THR A 43 -1.64 14.06 2.48
N ILE A 44 -0.72 14.17 1.52
CA ILE A 44 0.69 13.73 1.70
C ILE A 44 1.40 14.46 2.85
N ASP A 45 0.98 15.69 3.21
CA ASP A 45 1.53 16.45 4.34
C ASP A 45 1.29 15.80 5.70
N LYS A 46 0.33 14.87 5.81
CA LYS A 46 0.06 14.10 7.04
C LYS A 46 0.80 12.77 7.12
N LEU A 47 1.43 12.32 6.03
CA LEU A 47 2.19 11.07 6.02
C LEU A 47 3.28 11.01 7.11
N PRO A 48 4.04 12.09 7.42
CA PRO A 48 5.00 12.06 8.52
C PRO A 48 4.40 11.65 9.88
N ASP A 49 3.17 12.09 10.19
CA ASP A 49 2.49 11.73 11.44
C ASP A 49 2.11 10.25 11.45
N VAL A 50 1.66 9.73 10.31
CA VAL A 50 1.35 8.30 10.16
C VAL A 50 2.61 7.44 10.34
N LEU A 51 3.72 7.80 9.70
CA LEU A 51 4.98 7.06 9.83
C LEU A 51 5.58 7.16 11.24
N ARG A 52 5.38 8.26 11.95
CA ARG A 52 5.75 8.38 13.37
C ARG A 52 5.00 7.36 14.23
N ASN A 53 3.73 7.11 13.95
CA ASN A 53 2.96 6.09 14.67
C ASN A 53 3.48 4.68 14.38
N VAL A 54 3.84 4.37 13.13
CA VAL A 54 4.47 3.10 12.77
C VAL A 54 5.82 2.92 13.51
N GLN A 55 6.67 3.94 13.47
CA GLN A 55 7.98 3.91 14.13
C GLN A 55 7.87 3.79 15.66
N ALA A 56 6.81 4.32 16.26
CA ALA A 56 6.54 4.20 17.69
C ALA A 56 5.93 2.85 18.09
N GLY A 57 5.56 1.98 17.13
CA GLY A 57 4.87 0.72 17.40
C GLY A 57 3.40 0.90 17.81
N ASN A 58 2.77 2.01 17.37
CA ASN A 58 1.36 2.32 17.66
C ASN A 58 0.40 1.76 16.58
N THR A 59 0.90 0.93 15.67
CA THR A 59 0.14 0.27 14.59
C THR A 59 0.34 -1.24 14.69
N ASP A 60 -0.63 -2.01 14.18
CA ASP A 60 -0.56 -3.48 14.17
C ASP A 60 0.52 -4.02 13.21
N TYR A 61 0.98 -3.17 12.29
CA TYR A 61 1.95 -3.49 11.24
C TYR A 61 3.17 -2.60 11.35
N ASP A 62 4.33 -3.13 10.97
CA ASP A 62 5.60 -2.39 10.79
C ASP A 62 5.68 -1.70 9.42
N PHE A 63 4.55 -1.58 8.72
CA PHE A 63 4.46 -0.89 7.45
C PHE A 63 3.08 -0.24 7.30
N ILE A 64 2.99 0.67 6.33
CA ILE A 64 1.72 1.26 5.92
C ILE A 64 1.78 1.66 4.46
N GLY A 65 0.69 1.48 3.72
CA GLY A 65 0.52 1.95 2.36
C GLY A 65 -0.28 3.25 2.28
N ILE A 66 -0.01 4.03 1.24
CA ILE A 66 -0.90 5.08 0.76
C ILE A 66 -1.42 4.70 -0.60
N CYS A 67 -2.70 4.91 -0.88
CA CYS A 67 -3.27 4.62 -2.19
C CYS A 67 -4.40 5.60 -2.54
N SER A 68 -4.45 6.13 -3.76
CA SER A 68 -5.49 7.09 -4.17
C SER A 68 -6.50 6.50 -5.17
N ASN A 69 -6.05 5.58 -6.02
CA ASN A 69 -6.89 5.01 -7.09
C ASN A 69 -6.73 3.50 -7.29
N GLY A 70 -5.98 2.82 -6.43
CA GLY A 70 -5.77 1.37 -6.47
C GLY A 70 -4.59 0.92 -7.32
N VAL A 71 -4.11 1.76 -8.23
CA VAL A 71 -2.92 1.48 -9.08
C VAL A 71 -1.66 2.04 -8.44
N ASP A 72 -1.78 3.18 -7.77
CA ASP A 72 -0.72 4.00 -7.21
C ASP A 72 -0.34 3.63 -5.75
N CYS A 73 -0.67 2.43 -5.30
CA CYS A 73 -0.38 2.07 -3.92
C CYS A 73 1.14 1.87 -3.70
N ILE A 74 1.76 2.67 -2.81
CA ILE A 74 3.14 2.46 -2.34
C ILE A 74 3.17 2.23 -0.82
N TYR A 75 4.04 1.33 -0.37
CA TYR A 75 4.12 0.88 1.01
C TYR A 75 5.42 1.32 1.67
N PHE A 76 5.31 2.01 2.81
CA PHE A 76 6.44 2.44 3.63
C PHE A 76 6.71 1.39 4.69
N VAL A 77 7.78 0.63 4.54
CA VAL A 77 8.12 -0.50 5.41
C VAL A 77 9.24 -0.10 6.37
N LEU A 78 9.01 -0.26 7.67
CA LEU A 78 9.98 -0.01 8.73
C LEU A 78 10.86 -1.23 8.94
N GLU A 79 12.16 -1.07 8.76
CA GLU A 79 13.16 -2.10 9.05
C GLU A 79 14.36 -1.45 9.74
N ASN A 80 14.73 -1.99 10.91
CA ASN A 80 15.85 -1.48 11.71
C ASN A 80 15.80 0.03 11.99
N GLY A 81 14.58 0.56 12.25
CA GLY A 81 14.36 1.97 12.58
C GLY A 81 14.40 2.93 11.39
N LYS A 82 14.45 2.41 10.16
CA LYS A 82 14.47 3.18 8.91
C LYS A 82 13.41 2.66 7.95
N PHE A 83 12.97 3.50 7.04
CA PHE A 83 11.96 3.14 6.05
C PHE A 83 12.55 2.84 4.68
N TYR A 84 11.93 1.89 3.98
CA TYR A 84 12.05 1.68 2.54
C TYR A 84 10.66 1.67 1.89
N ILE A 85 10.60 1.68 0.56
CA ILE A 85 9.33 1.70 -0.18
C ILE A 85 9.17 0.42 -0.99
N ASP A 86 8.01 -0.21 -0.89
CA ASP A 86 7.60 -1.34 -1.72
C ASP A 86 6.45 -0.96 -2.64
N PHE A 87 6.46 -1.54 -3.83
CA PHE A 87 5.37 -1.52 -4.79
C PHE A 87 5.06 -2.94 -5.24
N GLU A 88 3.86 -3.42 -4.93
CA GLU A 88 3.35 -4.72 -5.40
C GLU A 88 2.39 -4.50 -6.58
N ALA A 89 2.72 -5.07 -7.73
CA ALA A 89 1.82 -5.02 -8.87
C ALA A 89 0.80 -6.16 -8.75
N MET A 90 -0.37 -5.89 -8.18
CA MET A 90 -1.45 -6.88 -8.02
C MET A 90 -2.32 -7.01 -9.28
N GLY A 91 -2.52 -5.90 -10.00
CA GLY A 91 -3.26 -5.83 -11.26
C GLY A 91 -2.34 -5.68 -12.47
N LYS A 92 -2.84 -6.06 -13.64
CA LYS A 92 -2.11 -6.03 -14.92
C LYS A 92 -1.71 -4.59 -15.30
N GLU A 93 -2.56 -3.63 -14.95
CA GLU A 93 -2.29 -2.20 -15.13
C GLU A 93 -1.10 -1.70 -14.29
N GLN A 94 -0.76 -2.38 -13.20
CA GLN A 94 0.36 -1.99 -12.33
C GLN A 94 1.72 -2.48 -12.88
N LEU A 95 1.74 -3.50 -13.74
CA LEU A 95 2.99 -4.11 -14.24
C LEU A 95 3.95 -3.12 -14.92
N PRO A 96 3.50 -2.19 -15.79
CA PRO A 96 4.40 -1.19 -16.39
C PRO A 96 5.07 -0.25 -15.38
N TYR A 97 4.50 -0.08 -14.20
CA TYR A 97 5.08 0.77 -13.16
C TYR A 97 6.28 0.13 -12.47
N ILE A 98 6.42 -1.20 -12.52
CA ILE A 98 7.63 -1.88 -12.03
C ILE A 98 8.87 -1.36 -12.78
N ASP A 99 8.82 -1.34 -14.11
CA ASP A 99 9.96 -0.85 -14.92
C ASP A 99 10.18 0.65 -14.75
N THR A 100 9.09 1.42 -14.62
CA THR A 100 9.16 2.86 -14.36
C THR A 100 9.82 3.16 -13.01
N LEU A 101 9.48 2.42 -11.96
CA LEU A 101 10.08 2.54 -10.64
C LEU A 101 11.53 2.05 -10.60
N LYS A 102 11.88 1.00 -11.37
CA LYS A 102 13.29 0.59 -11.55
C LYS A 102 14.13 1.72 -12.16
N GLN A 103 13.58 2.40 -13.18
CA GLN A 103 14.25 3.53 -13.81
C GLN A 103 14.39 4.71 -12.85
N PHE A 104 13.34 5.05 -12.10
CA PHE A 104 13.40 6.05 -11.03
C PHE A 104 14.47 5.71 -9.99
N ALA A 105 14.49 4.48 -9.49
CA ALA A 105 15.49 4.04 -8.52
C ALA A 105 16.92 4.17 -9.07
N LYS A 106 17.13 3.84 -10.35
CA LYS A 106 18.42 4.01 -11.02
C LYS A 106 18.84 5.47 -11.12
N GLU A 107 17.94 6.38 -11.52
CA GLU A 107 18.23 7.81 -11.64
C GLU A 107 18.63 8.45 -10.30
N HIS A 108 18.06 7.94 -9.21
CA HIS A 108 18.31 8.42 -7.86
C HIS A 108 19.34 7.60 -7.07
N ASN A 109 19.95 6.56 -7.69
CA ASN A 109 20.88 5.63 -7.07
C ASN A 109 20.32 4.90 -5.83
N TYR A 110 19.03 4.58 -5.83
CA TYR A 110 18.42 3.76 -4.81
C TYR A 110 18.65 2.27 -5.11
N PRO A 111 19.18 1.48 -4.16
CA PRO A 111 19.26 0.03 -4.32
C PRO A 111 17.86 -0.56 -4.46
N ILE A 112 17.72 -1.58 -5.31
CA ILE A 112 16.45 -2.29 -5.49
C ILE A 112 16.59 -3.78 -5.15
N VAL A 113 15.51 -4.35 -4.67
CA VAL A 113 15.32 -5.80 -4.53
C VAL A 113 14.03 -6.18 -5.22
N GLU A 114 14.08 -7.22 -6.05
CA GLU A 114 12.89 -7.83 -6.66
C GLU A 114 12.51 -9.06 -5.83
N THR A 115 11.25 -9.13 -5.43
CA THR A 115 10.73 -10.19 -4.54
C THR A 115 9.24 -10.44 -4.82
N THR A 116 8.59 -11.17 -3.92
CA THR A 116 7.14 -11.36 -3.91
C THR A 116 6.66 -11.63 -2.48
N TYR A 117 5.41 -11.24 -2.18
CA TYR A 117 4.72 -11.62 -0.94
C TYR A 117 3.94 -12.93 -1.05
N ASN A 118 4.04 -13.61 -2.19
CA ASN A 118 3.27 -14.81 -2.54
C ASN A 118 1.76 -14.56 -2.70
N ASN A 119 1.35 -13.30 -2.92
CA ASN A 119 -0.01 -12.96 -3.28
C ASN A 119 -0.31 -13.38 -4.72
N THR A 120 -1.50 -13.89 -4.96
CA THR A 120 -1.95 -14.24 -6.32
C THR A 120 -2.43 -12.97 -7.02
N PRO A 121 -1.94 -12.65 -8.24
CA PRO A 121 -2.43 -11.52 -9.01
C PRO A 121 -3.93 -11.58 -9.32
N VAL A 122 -4.53 -10.41 -9.53
CA VAL A 122 -5.98 -10.29 -9.71
C VAL A 122 -6.43 -10.66 -11.13
N ASP A 123 -5.69 -10.25 -12.15
CA ASP A 123 -6.14 -10.27 -13.55
C ASP A 123 -5.02 -10.58 -14.57
N TYR A 124 -3.94 -11.24 -14.13
CA TYR A 124 -2.93 -11.81 -15.02
C TYR A 124 -2.37 -13.14 -14.47
N GLU A 125 -2.08 -14.08 -15.36
CA GLU A 125 -1.77 -15.47 -14.97
C GLU A 125 -0.35 -15.93 -15.35
N HIS A 126 0.40 -15.11 -16.09
CA HIS A 126 1.74 -15.47 -16.56
C HIS A 126 2.80 -15.52 -15.44
N LEU A 127 2.48 -15.01 -14.24
CA LEU A 127 3.28 -15.13 -13.03
C LEU A 127 2.44 -15.80 -11.94
N LYS A 128 3.07 -16.69 -11.17
CA LYS A 128 2.40 -17.38 -10.05
C LYS A 128 2.04 -16.41 -8.92
N TYR A 129 2.91 -15.44 -8.65
CA TYR A 129 2.74 -14.46 -7.58
C TYR A 129 2.96 -13.04 -8.11
N ALA A 130 2.33 -12.06 -7.46
CA ALA A 130 2.52 -10.66 -7.75
C ALA A 130 3.99 -10.25 -7.49
N PRO A 131 4.65 -9.57 -8.46
CA PRO A 131 6.00 -9.08 -8.26
C PRO A 131 5.97 -7.87 -7.33
N VAL A 132 6.94 -7.83 -6.44
CA VAL A 132 7.20 -6.71 -5.54
C VAL A 132 8.55 -6.12 -5.89
N LEU A 133 8.57 -4.80 -6.10
CA LEU A 133 9.80 -4.03 -6.20
C LEU A 133 10.02 -3.26 -4.91
N SER A 134 11.11 -3.57 -4.21
CA SER A 134 11.54 -2.86 -3.00
C SER A 134 12.63 -1.85 -3.34
N LEU A 135 12.35 -0.56 -3.16
CA LEU A 135 13.32 0.53 -3.20
C LEU A 135 13.94 0.68 -1.82
N LYS A 136 15.14 0.12 -1.62
CA LYS A 136 15.86 0.07 -0.34
C LYS A 136 16.57 1.40 -0.02
N VAL A 137 15.77 2.46 0.08
CA VAL A 137 16.23 3.83 0.40
C VAL A 137 16.84 3.91 1.81
N HIS A 138 16.30 3.15 2.78
CA HIS A 138 16.75 3.11 4.18
C HIS A 138 16.89 4.52 4.79
N ALA A 139 15.79 5.26 4.77
CA ALA A 139 15.72 6.67 5.14
C ALA A 139 14.98 6.89 6.48
N ASP A 140 15.22 8.07 7.07
CA ASP A 140 14.34 8.61 8.12
C ASP A 140 12.98 9.06 7.54
N ILE A 141 12.06 9.44 8.42
CA ILE A 141 10.69 9.86 8.05
C ILE A 141 10.71 11.02 7.06
N ASP A 142 11.47 12.08 7.33
CA ASP A 142 11.46 13.28 6.49
C ASP A 142 11.99 12.97 5.08
N SER A 143 13.00 12.11 4.99
CA SER A 143 13.61 11.72 3.71
C SER A 143 12.73 10.73 2.95
N ILE A 144 12.14 9.73 3.61
CA ILE A 144 11.29 8.75 2.92
C ILE A 144 9.98 9.38 2.42
N VAL A 145 9.41 10.34 3.16
CA VAL A 145 8.21 11.07 2.72
C VAL A 145 8.50 11.87 1.46
N LYS A 146 9.69 12.49 1.34
CA LYS A 146 10.09 13.18 0.11
C LYS A 146 10.20 12.21 -1.07
N VAL A 147 10.77 11.03 -0.87
CA VAL A 147 10.85 10.01 -1.93
C VAL A 147 9.47 9.51 -2.34
N GLY A 148 8.61 9.20 -1.37
CA GLY A 148 7.22 8.79 -1.63
C GLY A 148 6.45 9.87 -2.39
N SER A 149 6.51 11.13 -1.95
CA SER A 149 5.90 12.26 -2.64
C SER A 149 6.42 12.43 -4.08
N GLN A 150 7.74 12.25 -4.30
CA GLN A 150 8.32 12.30 -5.64
C GLN A 150 7.80 11.18 -6.54
N ILE A 151 7.69 9.95 -6.03
CA ILE A 151 7.10 8.81 -6.76
C ILE A 151 5.66 9.14 -7.14
N GLU A 152 4.83 9.51 -6.16
CA GLU A 152 3.43 9.88 -6.38
C GLU A 152 3.26 10.96 -7.45
N HIS A 153 4.08 12.00 -7.38
CA HIS A 153 3.99 13.11 -8.32
C HIS A 153 4.53 12.78 -9.72
N THR A 154 5.71 12.15 -9.80
CA THR A 154 6.42 12.00 -11.09
C THR A 154 5.95 10.78 -11.86
N ILE A 155 5.66 9.68 -11.16
CA ILE A 155 5.27 8.38 -11.74
C ILE A 155 3.74 8.29 -11.82
N PHE A 156 3.04 8.51 -10.71
CA PHE A 156 1.59 8.34 -10.64
C PHE A 156 0.78 9.60 -10.95
N ARG A 157 1.46 10.74 -11.20
CA ARG A 157 0.84 12.03 -11.58
C ARG A 157 -0.12 12.61 -10.53
N ASN A 158 0.07 12.20 -9.28
CA ASN A 158 -0.64 12.76 -8.14
C ASN A 158 -0.05 14.13 -7.74
N ASN A 159 -0.73 14.84 -6.83
CA ASN A 159 -0.28 16.15 -6.35
C ASN A 159 -0.61 16.34 -4.86
N GLU A 160 -0.24 17.50 -4.32
CA GLU A 160 -0.42 17.84 -2.90
C GLU A 160 -1.88 17.79 -2.41
N ARG A 161 -2.85 17.87 -3.33
CA ARG A 161 -4.30 17.78 -3.02
C ARG A 161 -4.85 16.37 -3.20
N THR A 162 -4.06 15.42 -3.70
CA THR A 162 -4.48 14.02 -3.80
C THR A 162 -4.77 13.51 -2.39
N VAL A 163 -5.93 12.88 -2.24
CA VAL A 163 -6.34 12.23 -1.01
C VAL A 163 -6.04 10.74 -1.14
N TYR A 164 -5.22 10.24 -0.22
CA TYR A 164 -4.83 8.85 -0.13
C TYR A 164 -5.60 8.16 0.99
N GLU A 165 -6.00 6.93 0.77
CA GLU A 165 -6.39 5.99 1.80
C GLU A 165 -5.13 5.37 2.41
N ILE A 166 -5.13 5.27 3.74
CA ILE A 166 -4.14 4.52 4.49
C ILE A 166 -4.54 3.05 4.49
N VAL A 167 -3.66 2.20 3.94
CA VAL A 167 -3.90 0.75 3.81
C VAL A 167 -2.83 -0.05 4.57
N PRO A 168 -3.20 -1.17 5.21
CA PRO A 168 -2.24 -2.12 5.74
C PRO A 168 -1.71 -3.05 4.64
#